data_AF-A0A954H9L4-F1
#
_entry.id   AF-A0A954H9L4-F1
#
_cell.length_a   1.000
_cell.length_b   1.000
_cell.length_c   1.000
_cell.angle_alpha   90.00
_cell.angle_beta   90.00
_cell.angle_gamma   90.00
#
_symmetry.space_group_name_H-M   'P 1'
#
loop_
_entity.id
_entity.type
_entity.pdbx_description
1 polymer ?
#
loop_
_entity_poly.entity_id
_entity_poly.type
_entity_poly.pdbx_seq_one_letter_code
_entity_poly.pdbx_strand_id
1 'polypeptide(L)'
;TGTEGEGVAGIRYRAWQPPSCLHPTIPVDGPLVFDFYDTWMERSLGGGTYYIGHPGGNNPAAFPINAYEAESRRASRFFKMGHRGGKREMIPEEPNPHYPMTLDLRRNRTKTP
;
A
#
# COMPACT_ATOMS: atom_id res chain seq x y z
N THR A 1 -5.94 -19.12 5.15
CA THR A 1 -6.66 -18.87 6.41
C THR A 1 -7.36 -20.13 6.87
N GLY A 2 -7.98 -20.92 5.98
CA GLY A 2 -8.61 -22.19 6.36
C GLY A 2 -10.01 -22.02 6.96
N THR A 3 -10.32 -20.78 7.36
CA THR A 3 -11.64 -20.32 7.79
C THR A 3 -12.42 -19.77 6.59
N GLU A 4 -13.69 -20.14 6.47
CA GLU A 4 -14.60 -19.57 5.49
C GLU A 4 -14.78 -18.07 5.73
N GLY A 5 -14.79 -17.28 4.65
CA GLY A 5 -14.91 -15.82 4.72
C GLY A 5 -13.63 -15.06 5.07
N GLU A 6 -12.53 -15.74 5.42
CA GLU A 6 -11.24 -15.09 5.68
C GLU A 6 -10.35 -15.06 4.44
N GLY A 7 -9.97 -13.86 3.99
CA GLY A 7 -9.01 -13.63 2.93
C GLY A 7 -7.73 -12.94 3.43
N VAL A 8 -6.60 -13.19 2.76
CA VAL A 8 -5.36 -12.43 2.95
C VAL A 8 -4.94 -11.88 1.60
N ALA A 9 -4.69 -10.58 1.55
CA ALA A 9 -4.10 -9.91 0.40
C ALA A 9 -2.74 -9.32 0.79
N GLY A 10 -1.81 -9.35 -0.16
CA GLY A 10 -0.49 -8.73 -0.02
C GLY A 10 -0.36 -7.55 -0.97
N ILE A 11 0.35 -6.52 -0.55
CA ILE A 11 0.67 -5.35 -1.38
C ILE A 11 2.17 -5.27 -1.54
N ARG A 12 2.63 -5.28 -2.78
CA ARG A 12 4.02 -5.05 -3.13
C ARG A 12 4.17 -3.65 -3.70
N TYR A 13 5.09 -2.88 -3.14
CA TYR A 13 5.34 -1.51 -3.53
C TYR A 13 6.85 -1.24 -3.58
N ARG A 14 7.24 -0.15 -4.24
CA ARG A 14 8.60 0.34 -4.26
C ARG A 14 8.83 1.31 -3.11
N ALA A 15 9.72 0.94 -2.20
CA ALA A 15 10.09 1.78 -1.06
C ALA A 15 11.26 2.75 -1.35
N TRP A 16 12.09 2.41 -2.34
CA TRP A 16 13.32 3.15 -2.67
C TRP A 16 13.70 2.93 -4.14
N GLN A 17 14.38 3.90 -4.73
CA GLN A 17 14.84 3.89 -6.12
C GLN A 17 16.35 4.17 -6.14
N PRO A 18 17.20 3.11 -6.10
CA PRO A 18 18.63 3.30 -6.24
C PRO A 18 19.01 3.71 -7.67
N PRO A 19 20.19 4.34 -7.86
CA PRO A 19 20.66 4.77 -9.19
C PRO A 19 20.69 3.66 -10.25
N SER A 20 20.93 2.41 -9.84
CA SER A 20 21.07 1.24 -10.73
C SER A 20 19.95 0.20 -10.56
N CYS A 21 18.68 0.62 -10.43
CA CYS A 21 17.56 -0.32 -10.31
C CYS A 21 17.11 -0.91 -11.65
N LEU A 22 16.65 -2.18 -11.64
CA LEU A 22 16.19 -2.93 -12.82
C LEU A 22 15.04 -2.25 -13.61
N HIS A 23 14.22 -1.45 -12.92
CA HIS A 23 13.13 -0.70 -13.55
C HIS A 23 13.23 0.77 -13.15
N PRO A 24 14.10 1.56 -13.80
CA PRO A 24 14.39 2.94 -13.41
C PRO A 24 13.23 3.91 -13.64
N THR A 25 12.25 3.54 -14.45
CA THR A 25 11.08 4.39 -14.77
C THR A 25 9.95 4.29 -13.75
N ILE A 26 10.01 3.38 -12.78
CA ILE A 26 8.99 3.23 -11.73
C ILE A 26 9.43 4.06 -10.50
N PRO A 27 8.73 5.15 -10.13
CA PRO A 27 9.07 5.91 -8.93
C PRO A 27 8.84 5.12 -7.65
N VAL A 28 9.40 5.61 -6.55
CA VAL A 28 9.00 5.21 -5.19
C VAL A 28 7.48 5.42 -5.06
N ASP A 29 6.79 4.41 -4.55
CA ASP A 29 5.38 4.55 -4.20
C ASP A 29 5.31 5.26 -2.85
N GLY A 30 4.22 5.95 -2.50
CA GLY A 30 4.10 6.54 -1.17
C GLY A 30 3.54 7.97 -1.13
N PRO A 31 2.73 8.30 -0.10
CA PRO A 31 2.17 7.39 0.88
C PRO A 31 1.17 6.40 0.25
N LEU A 32 1.06 5.19 0.82
CA LEU A 32 0.07 4.20 0.38
C LEU A 32 -1.22 4.44 1.16
N VAL A 33 -2.29 4.80 0.46
CA VAL A 33 -3.59 5.13 1.08
C VAL A 33 -4.56 4.00 0.81
N PHE A 34 -5.16 3.47 1.87
CA PHE A 34 -6.10 2.36 1.82
C PHE A 34 -7.46 2.76 2.37
N ASP A 35 -8.51 2.29 1.69
CA ASP A 35 -9.89 2.38 2.12
C ASP A 35 -10.49 0.97 2.11
N PHE A 36 -11.16 0.60 3.20
CA PHE A 36 -12.07 -0.54 3.23
C PHE A 36 -13.41 -0.09 2.69
N TYR A 37 -13.78 -0.58 1.52
CA TYR A 37 -14.92 -0.09 0.78
C TYR A 37 -16.09 -1.07 0.84
N ASP A 38 -17.27 -0.57 1.19
CA ASP A 38 -18.53 -1.31 1.12
C ASP A 38 -19.17 -1.08 -0.25
N THR A 39 -19.26 -2.16 -1.04
CA THR A 39 -19.84 -2.15 -2.38
C THR A 39 -21.36 -2.10 -2.39
N TRP A 40 -22.05 -2.43 -1.29
CA TRP A 40 -23.51 -2.37 -1.22
C TRP A 40 -24.02 -0.97 -0.91
N MET A 41 -23.35 -0.27 0.01
CA MET A 41 -23.68 1.12 0.36
C MET A 41 -22.88 2.16 -0.43
N GLU A 42 -21.98 1.71 -1.30
CA GLU A 42 -21.06 2.53 -2.09
C GLU A 42 -20.33 3.57 -1.22
N ARG A 43 -19.74 3.14 -0.11
CA ARG A 43 -18.99 4.05 0.77
C ARG A 43 -17.77 3.40 1.41
N SER A 44 -16.76 4.21 1.71
CA SER A 44 -15.66 3.80 2.58
C SER A 44 -16.16 3.58 4.02
N LEU A 45 -15.83 2.43 4.60
CA LEU A 45 -16.04 2.09 6.00
C LEU A 45 -14.92 2.63 6.91
N GLY A 46 -13.78 2.99 6.32
CA GLY A 46 -12.60 3.45 7.03
C GLY A 46 -11.33 3.03 6.30
N GLY A 47 -10.17 3.25 6.92
CA GLY A 47 -8.90 2.90 6.29
C GLY A 47 -7.71 3.52 6.99
N GLY A 48 -6.58 3.55 6.30
CA GLY A 48 -5.36 4.13 6.85
C GLY A 48 -4.34 4.44 5.78
N THR A 49 -3.27 5.07 6.24
CA THR A 49 -2.14 5.46 5.39
C THR A 49 -0.89 4.75 5.88
N TYR A 50 -0.19 4.10 4.96
CA TYR A 50 1.14 3.55 5.22
C TYR A 50 2.20 4.43 4.57
N TYR A 51 3.10 4.95 5.41
CA TYR A 51 4.21 5.76 4.97
C TYR A 51 5.48 4.92 4.84
N ILE A 52 6.19 5.09 3.74
CA ILE A 52 7.38 4.28 3.45
C ILE A 52 8.58 4.71 4.27
N GLY A 53 8.66 6.01 4.57
CA GLY A 53 9.45 6.57 5.65
C GLY A 53 8.58 7.45 6.54
N HIS A 54 8.99 7.69 7.78
CA HIS A 54 8.23 8.51 8.72
C HIS A 54 7.95 9.91 8.12
N PRO A 55 6.69 10.41 8.15
CA PRO A 55 6.30 11.68 7.53
C PRO A 55 7.13 12.88 8.03
N GLY A 56 7.50 12.85 9.31
CA GLY A 56 8.35 13.88 9.94
C GLY A 56 9.85 13.75 9.66
N GLY A 57 10.27 12.95 8.67
CA GLY A 57 11.68 12.80 8.28
C GLY A 57 12.56 11.99 9.22
N ASN A 58 12.02 11.49 10.35
CA ASN A 58 12.73 10.71 11.34
C ASN A 58 12.92 9.24 10.93
N ASN A 59 13.63 9.04 9.82
CA ASN A 59 13.97 7.71 9.32
C ASN A 59 15.30 7.24 9.91
N PRO A 60 15.37 6.04 10.51
CA PRO A 60 16.62 5.53 11.06
C PRO A 60 17.66 5.33 9.95
N ALA A 61 18.88 5.83 10.18
CA ALA A 61 20.01 5.63 9.26
C ALA A 61 20.68 4.25 9.42
N ALA A 62 20.46 3.59 10.56
CA ALA A 62 21.05 2.30 10.90
C ALA A 62 20.01 1.17 10.93
N PHE A 63 20.48 -0.07 10.79
CA PHE A 63 19.67 -1.26 10.97
C PHE A 63 19.05 -1.33 12.37
N PRO A 64 17.89 -1.99 12.53
CA PRO A 64 17.33 -2.22 13.86
C PRO A 64 18.26 -3.12 14.68
N ILE A 65 18.46 -2.78 15.95
CA ILE A 65 19.32 -3.53 16.87
C ILE A 65 18.69 -4.86 17.29
N ASN A 66 17.36 -4.97 17.23
CA ASN A 66 16.61 -6.18 17.56
C ASN A 66 15.24 -6.25 16.85
N ALA A 67 14.54 -7.38 17.03
CA ALA A 67 13.24 -7.64 16.41
C ALA A 67 12.14 -6.67 16.90
N TYR A 68 12.17 -6.32 18.20
CA TYR A 68 11.19 -5.42 18.80
C TYR A 68 11.31 -3.99 18.24
N GLU A 69 12.53 -3.50 18.05
CA GLU A 69 12.78 -2.22 17.41
C GLU A 69 12.36 -2.25 15.94
N ALA A 70 12.66 -3.34 15.22
CA ALA A 70 12.23 -3.50 13.83
C ALA A 70 10.69 -3.47 13.70
N GLU A 71 9.98 -4.13 14.62
CA GLU A 71 8.52 -4.11 14.69
C GLU A 71 7.97 -2.72 15.02
N SER A 72 8.53 -2.05 16.04
CA SER A 72 8.17 -0.69 16.42
C SER A 72 8.32 0.30 15.25
N ARG A 73 9.42 0.19 14.50
CA ARG A 73 9.69 0.98 13.28
C ARG A 73 8.72 0.67 12.15
N ARG A 74 8.19 -0.56 12.04
CA ARG A 74 7.15 -0.90 11.06
C ARG A 74 5.78 -0.37 11.50
N ALA A 75 5.46 -0.45 12.78
CA ALA A 75 4.21 0.04 13.33
C ALA A 75 4.09 1.57 13.20
N SER A 76 5.17 2.32 13.43
CA SER A 76 5.18 3.79 13.32
C SER A 76 4.94 4.33 11.91
N ARG A 77 4.97 3.48 10.90
CA ARG A 77 4.68 3.83 9.50
C ARG A 77 3.20 3.79 9.18
N PHE A 78 2.40 3.07 9.96
CA PHE A 78 0.98 2.91 9.71
C PHE A 78 0.16 3.89 10.56
N PHE A 79 -0.60 4.73 9.88
CA PHE A 79 -1.51 5.69 10.50
C PHE A 79 -2.94 5.22 10.24
N LYS A 80 -3.74 5.06 11.30
CA LYS A 80 -5.17 4.72 11.23
C LYS A 80 -6.06 5.86 10.70
N MET A 81 -5.44 6.91 10.15
CA MET A 81 -6.07 8.12 9.65
C MET A 81 -5.48 8.48 8.27
N GLY A 82 -6.04 9.48 7.60
CA GLY A 82 -5.56 9.93 6.29
C GLY A 82 -5.99 9.04 5.11
N HIS A 83 -6.93 8.11 5.33
CA HIS A 83 -7.64 7.45 4.22
C HIS A 83 -8.51 8.47 3.46
N ARG A 84 -8.91 8.15 2.22
CA ARG A 84 -9.64 9.12 1.39
C ARG A 84 -11.09 9.30 1.82
N GLY A 85 -11.78 8.22 2.20
CA GLY A 85 -13.17 8.27 2.65
C GLY A 85 -14.17 8.59 1.53
N GLY A 86 -15.46 8.68 1.90
CA GLY A 86 -16.55 9.09 1.01
C GLY A 86 -17.09 8.01 0.07
N LYS A 87 -17.94 8.43 -0.87
CA LYS A 87 -18.46 7.58 -1.95
C LYS A 87 -17.49 7.56 -3.14
N ARG A 88 -17.40 6.43 -3.84
CA ARG A 88 -16.60 6.26 -5.05
C ARG A 88 -17.21 5.29 -6.01
N GLU A 89 -16.93 5.50 -7.28
CA GLU A 89 -17.15 4.47 -8.27
C GLU A 89 -16.10 3.35 -8.09
N MET A 90 -16.55 2.11 -8.02
CA MET A 90 -15.69 0.94 -7.98
C MET A 90 -15.01 0.79 -9.34
N ILE A 91 -13.68 0.72 -9.37
CA ILE A 91 -12.95 0.42 -10.60
C ILE A 91 -13.26 -1.04 -10.97
N PRO A 92 -13.67 -1.32 -12.22
CA PRO A 92 -13.88 -2.70 -12.67
C PRO A 92 -12.65 -3.57 -12.45
N GLU A 93 -12.86 -4.85 -12.15
CA GLU A 93 -11.78 -5.80 -12.06
C GLU A 93 -11.03 -5.90 -13.40
N GLU A 94 -9.70 -5.95 -13.33
CA GLU A 94 -8.83 -6.17 -14.49
C GLU A 94 -8.32 -7.63 -14.47
N PRO A 95 -9.09 -8.60 -14.99
CA PRO A 95 -8.69 -10.00 -14.98
C PRO A 95 -7.43 -10.21 -15.82
N ASN A 96 -6.46 -10.94 -15.26
CA ASN A 96 -5.23 -11.27 -15.93
C ASN A 96 -5.06 -12.80 -16.01
N PRO A 97 -5.17 -13.42 -17.20
CA PRO A 97 -5.08 -14.88 -17.35
C PRO A 97 -3.73 -15.46 -16.89
N HIS A 98 -2.65 -14.69 -16.98
CA HIS A 98 -1.32 -15.14 -16.56
C HIS A 98 -1.08 -14.98 -15.05
N TYR A 99 -1.81 -14.06 -14.41
CA TYR A 99 -1.72 -13.80 -12.97
C TYR A 99 -3.11 -13.57 -12.37
N PRO A 100 -3.95 -14.62 -12.25
CA PRO A 100 -5.36 -14.48 -11.88
C PRO A 100 -5.58 -13.86 -10.50
N MET A 101 -4.62 -14.02 -9.60
CA MET A 101 -4.68 -13.55 -8.21
C MET A 101 -3.79 -12.32 -7.97
N THR A 102 -3.37 -11.61 -9.03
CA THR A 102 -2.48 -10.46 -8.90
C THR A 102 -2.94 -9.30 -9.76
N LEU A 103 -3.36 -8.24 -9.08
CA LEU A 103 -3.61 -6.95 -9.70
C LEU A 103 -2.30 -6.18 -9.85
N ASP A 104 -1.91 -5.87 -11.08
CA ASP A 104 -0.71 -5.10 -11.38
C ASP A 104 -1.02 -3.60 -11.56
N LEU A 105 -0.96 -2.86 -10.44
CA LEU A 105 -1.22 -1.42 -10.40
C LEU A 105 -0.21 -0.56 -11.17
N ARG A 106 0.82 -1.15 -11.80
CA ARG A 106 1.79 -0.40 -12.63
C ARG A 106 1.23 -0.03 -14.00
N ARG A 107 0.25 -0.78 -14.51
CA ARG A 107 -0.22 -0.67 -15.91
C ARG A 107 -0.98 0.63 -16.20
N ASN A 108 -1.69 1.16 -15.20
CA ASN A 108 -2.54 2.34 -15.32
C ASN A 108 -2.10 3.47 -14.37
N ARG A 109 -0.80 3.57 -14.11
CA ARG A 109 -0.25 4.57 -13.20
C ARG A 109 -0.37 5.95 -13.86
N THR A 110 -1.44 6.67 -13.56
CA THR A 110 -1.56 8.08 -13.94
C THR A 110 -0.44 8.84 -13.24
N LYS A 111 0.40 9.52 -14.02
CA LYS A 111 1.32 10.51 -13.45
C LYS A 111 0.44 11.60 -12.85
N THR A 112 0.35 11.66 -11.52
CA THR A 112 -0.08 12.91 -10.89
C THR A 112 0.92 13.98 -11.33
N PRO A 113 0.48 15.11 -11.90
CA PRO A 113 1.36 16.22 -12.23
C PRO A 113 2.10 16.74 -10.99
#